data_AF-A0A8T2U186-F1
#
_entry.id   AF-A0A8T2U186-F1
#
_cell.length_a   1.000
_cell.length_b   1.000
_cell.length_c   1.000
_cell.angle_alpha   90.00
_cell.angle_beta   90.00
_cell.angle_gamma   90.00
#
_symmetry.space_group_name_H-M   'P 1'
#
loop_
_entity.id
_entity.type
_entity.pdbx_description
1 polymer ?
#
loop_
_entity_poly.entity_id
_entity_poly.type
_entity_poly.pdbx_seq_one_letter_code
_entity_poly.pdbx_strand_id
1 'polypeptide(L)' 'MWKLPMFGCTDAAAVLREIAECAKEHPDSFVRVLGFSALRQVQCAGFLVKKPSI' A
#
# COMPACT_ATOMS: atom_id res chain seq x y z
N MET A 1 -2.42 9.26 1.09
CA MET A 1 -1.76 8.11 1.74
C MET A 1 -2.87 7.31 2.39
N TRP A 2 -2.99 6.01 2.11
CA TRP A 2 -3.99 5.17 2.77
C TRP A 2 -3.49 4.84 4.18
N LYS A 3 -4.23 5.30 5.20
CA LYS A 3 -3.83 5.21 6.61
C LYS A 3 -2.37 5.68 6.83
N LEU A 4 -1.62 4.96 7.66
CA LEU A 4 -0.22 5.21 8.01
C LEU A 4 0.64 3.99 7.65
N PRO A 5 1.99 4.12 7.61
CA PRO A 5 2.88 2.97 7.43
C PRO A 5 2.58 1.88 8.46
N MET A 6 2.54 0.62 8.01
CA MET A 6 2.24 -0.53 8.86
C MET A 6 3.47 -0.95 9.68
N PHE A 7 3.88 -0.12 10.64
CA PHE A 7 5.02 -0.39 11.52
C PHE A 7 4.85 -1.71 12.28
N GLY A 8 5.89 -2.56 12.27
CA GLY A 8 5.87 -3.85 12.96
C GLY A 8 4.99 -4.92 12.32
N CYS A 9 4.41 -4.68 11.14
CA CYS A 9 3.62 -5.69 10.43
C CYS A 9 4.52 -6.85 9.96
N THR A 10 4.17 -8.07 10.36
CA THR A 10 4.86 -9.31 9.98
C THR A 10 3.97 -10.26 9.16
N ASP A 11 2.71 -9.90 8.94
CA ASP A 11 1.73 -10.66 8.16
C ASP A 11 1.48 -9.99 6.80
N ALA A 12 1.89 -10.64 5.71
CA ALA A 12 1.65 -10.15 4.36
C ALA A 12 0.14 -10.10 4.02
N ALA A 13 -0.69 -10.97 4.60
CA ALA A 13 -2.12 -10.96 4.36
C ALA A 13 -2.78 -9.69 4.93
N ALA A 14 -2.23 -9.09 6.00
CA ALA A 14 -2.70 -7.81 6.51
C ALA A 14 -2.54 -6.68 5.48
N VAL A 15 -1.42 -6.66 4.75
CA VAL A 15 -1.19 -5.69 3.67
C VAL A 15 -2.20 -5.89 2.54
N LEU A 16 -2.48 -7.15 2.15
CA LEU A 16 -3.46 -7.46 1.12
C LEU A 16 -4.89 -7.04 1.50
N ARG A 17 -5.28 -7.21 2.78
CA ARG A 17 -6.58 -6.74 3.30
C ARG A 17 -6.71 -5.22 3.16
N GLU A 18 -5.68 -4.46 3.54
CA GLU A 18 -5.68 -3.01 3.42
C GLU A 18 -5.71 -2.52 1.97
N ILE A 19 -5.05 -3.24 1.05
CA ILE A 19 -5.15 -2.96 -0.39
C ILE A 19 -6.59 -3.15 -0.88
N ALA A 20 -7.26 -4.22 -0.46
CA ALA A 20 -8.64 -4.51 -0.85
C ALA A 20 -9.63 -3.45 -0.31
N GLU A 21 -9.49 -3.06 0.96
CA GLU A 21 -10.30 -1.99 1.56
C GLU A 21 -10.08 -0.65 0.84
N CYS A 22 -8.82 -0.27 0.58
CA CYS A 22 -8.49 0.95 -0.17
C CYS A 22 -9.09 0.91 -1.59
N ALA A 23 -8.99 -0.23 -2.27
CA ALA A 23 -9.51 -0.41 -3.61
C ALA A 23 -11.05 -0.32 -3.68
N LYS A 24 -11.73 -0.79 -2.63
CA LYS A 24 -13.18 -0.75 -2.47
C LYS A 24 -13.69 0.65 -2.18
N GLU A 25 -13.01 1.40 -1.30
CA GLU A 25 -13.38 2.77 -0.96
C GLU A 25 -13.08 3.76 -2.10
N HIS A 26 -12.06 3.47 -2.92
CA HIS A 26 -11.65 4.32 -4.03
C HIS A 26 -11.58 3.52 -5.36
N PRO A 27 -12.74 3.17 -5.97
CA PRO A 27 -12.82 2.33 -7.17
C PRO A 27 -12.08 2.93 -8.38
N ASP A 28 -12.10 4.24 -8.55
CA ASP A 28 -11.54 4.93 -9.73
C ASP A 28 -10.08 5.38 -9.56
N SER A 29 -9.43 5.00 -8.45
CA SER A 29 -8.07 5.41 -8.14
C SER A 29 -7.04 4.32 -8.45
N PHE A 30 -5.87 4.75 -8.91
CA PHE A 30 -4.67 3.91 -8.90
C PHE A 30 -4.22 3.66 -7.46
N VAL A 31 -3.90 2.42 -7.12
CA VAL A 31 -3.36 2.07 -5.80
C VAL A 31 -1.97 1.47 -5.98
N ARG A 32 -1.01 1.98 -5.20
CA ARG A 32 0.38 1.48 -5.17
C ARG A 32 0.81 1.19 -3.74
N VAL A 33 1.65 0.18 -3.58
CA VAL A 33 2.29 -0.16 -2.30
C VAL A 33 3.67 0.47 -2.28
N LEU A 34 4.02 1.08 -1.15
CA LEU A 34 5.32 1.72 -0.91
C LEU A 34 6.04 1.05 0.25
N GLY A 35 7.35 0.86 0.11
CA GLY A 35 8.21 0.35 1.18
C GLY A 35 9.23 1.40 1.60
N PHE A 36 9.38 1.60 2.91
CA PHE A 36 10.33 2.55 3.49
C PHE A 36 11.36 1.82 4.34
N SER A 37 12.63 2.24 4.24
CA SER A 37 13.71 1.76 5.11
C SER A 37 14.03 2.84 6.13
N ALA A 38 13.76 2.57 7.42
CA ALA A 38 14.08 3.50 8.50
C ALA A 38 15.59 3.72 8.66
N LEU A 39 16.42 2.68 8.43
CA LEU A 39 17.87 2.78 8.49
C LEU A 39 18.42 3.72 7.42
N ARG A 40 17.92 3.59 6.18
CA ARG A 40 18.37 4.42 5.06
C ARG A 40 17.63 5.76 4.96
N GLN A 41 16.58 5.96 5.77
CA GLN A 41 15.71 7.13 5.79
C GLN A 41 15.11 7.48 4.41
N VAL A 42 14.81 6.46 3.60
CA VAL A 42 14.29 6.64 2.24
C VAL A 42 13.20 5.63 1.89
N GLN A 43 12.37 5.98 0.91
CA GLN A 43 11.50 5.03 0.23
C GLN A 43 12.34 4.11 -0.66
N CYS A 44 12.27 2.80 -0.46
CA CYS A 44 13.10 1.80 -1.17
C CYS A 44 12.33 0.96 -2.17
N ALA A 45 11.00 0.94 -2.11
CA ALA A 45 10.16 0.17 -3.02
C ALA A 45 8.89 0.94 -3.39
N GLY A 46 8.37 0.67 -4.58
CA GLY A 46 7.10 1.21 -5.05
C GLY A 46 6.60 0.42 -6.26
N PHE A 47 5.42 -0.19 -6.14
CA PHE A 47 4.79 -0.90 -7.26
C PHE A 47 3.28 -0.73 -7.25
N LEU A 48 2.70 -0.71 -8.45
CA LEU A 48 1.27 -0.57 -8.65
C LEU A 48 0.57 -1.91 -8.34
N VAL A 49 -0.54 -1.86 -7.60
CA VAL A 49 -1.35 -3.03 -7.25
C VAL A 49 -2.77 -2.97 -7.79
N LYS A 50 -3.25 -1.78 -8.19
CA LYS A 50 -4.57 -1.59 -8.79
C LYS A 50 -4.54 -0.51 -9.85
N LYS A 51 -5.17 -0.77 -10.99
CA LYS A 51 -5.55 0.23 -11.98
C LYS A 51 -7.05 0.54 -11.84
N PRO A 52 -7.49 1.79 -12.09
CA PRO A 52 -8.91 2.10 -12.25
C PRO A 52 -9.52 1.22 -13.34
N SER A 53 -10.79 0.87 -13.19
CA SER A 53 -11.51 0.02 -14.15
C SER A 53 -12.19 0.80 -15.28
N ILE A 54 -11.69 2.01 -15.57
CA ILE A 54 -12.17 2.88 -16.66
C ILE A 54 -11.35 2.61 -17.92
#